data_AF-A0A1G6SFM8-F1
#
_entry.id   AF-A0A1G6SFM8-F1
#
_cell.length_a   1.000
_cell.length_b   1.000
_cell.length_c   1.000
_cell.angle_alpha   90.00
_cell.angle_beta   90.00
_cell.angle_gamma   90.00
#
_symmetry.space_group_name_H-M   'P 1'
#
loop_
_entity.id
_entity.type
_entity.pdbx_description
1 polymer ?
#
loop_
_entity_poly.entity_id
_entity_poly.type
_entity_poly.pdbx_seq_one_letter_code
_entity_poly.pdbx_strand_id
1 'polypeptide(L)'
;MQEFHALLELLAMLATDPRIVVLFVLLVVASVSDYRTYRIPNWLTFGGAAFALVYKTVIAASPPTAFLQAFGGLFLGFLIMLPAYALGVMGAGDVKLMAMVGAFLGVHETLQAVLFAFIVGGIAALGFAFLKGKLRRMLHNAKAAVFGMLASTFAGFRPDGRIEASQSIGKLPYGICISIGTMGYVLGRQLGYA
;
A
#
# COMPACT_ATOMS: atom_id res chain seq x y z
N MET A 1 16.12 -16.67 24.18
CA MET A 1 15.50 -17.84 23.51
C MET A 1 14.48 -17.40 22.46
N GLN A 2 13.49 -16.56 22.82
CA GLN A 2 12.42 -16.11 21.90
C GLN A 2 12.91 -15.29 20.69
N GLU A 3 13.85 -14.34 20.87
CA GLU A 3 14.42 -13.56 19.76
C GLU A 3 15.24 -14.40 18.77
N PHE A 4 15.93 -15.44 19.26
CA PHE A 4 16.71 -16.34 18.42
C PHE A 4 15.80 -17.23 17.56
N HIS A 5 14.65 -17.66 18.09
CA HIS A 5 13.64 -18.39 17.31
C HIS A 5 12.97 -17.50 16.25
N ALA A 6 12.64 -16.25 16.59
CA ALA A 6 12.15 -15.28 15.61
C ALA A 6 13.15 -15.02 14.47
N LEU A 7 14.45 -14.93 14.80
CA LEU A 7 15.52 -14.83 13.80
C LEU A 7 15.58 -16.08 12.89
N LEU A 8 15.47 -17.27 13.46
CA LEU A 8 15.47 -18.52 12.69
C LEU A 8 14.24 -18.65 11.78
N GLU A 9 13.06 -18.25 12.25
CA GLU A 9 11.85 -18.22 11.42
C GLU A 9 11.95 -17.22 10.27
N LEU A 10 12.53 -16.04 10.53
CA LEU A 10 12.76 -15.02 9.51
C LEU A 10 13.78 -15.51 8.45
N LEU A 11 14.86 -16.16 8.89
CA LEU A 11 15.83 -16.79 7.98
C LEU A 11 15.20 -17.95 7.19
N ALA A 12 14.40 -18.79 7.83
CA ALA A 12 13.72 -19.91 7.19
C ALA A 12 12.73 -19.42 6.13
N MET A 13 11.99 -18.36 6.40
CA MET A 13 11.09 -17.71 5.45
C MET A 13 11.86 -17.10 4.28
N LEU A 14 12.95 -16.37 4.55
CA LEU A 14 13.79 -15.79 3.50
C LEU A 14 14.37 -16.87 2.58
N ALA A 15 14.68 -18.05 3.15
CA ALA A 15 15.19 -19.20 2.42
C ALA A 15 14.11 -20.02 1.68
N THR A 16 12.86 -20.02 2.16
CA THR A 16 11.78 -20.86 1.60
C THR A 16 10.91 -20.14 0.58
N ASP A 17 10.78 -18.81 0.68
CA ASP A 17 9.87 -18.04 -0.18
C ASP A 17 10.55 -16.84 -0.85
N PRO A 18 11.31 -17.06 -1.94
CA PRO A 18 12.10 -16.01 -2.60
C PRO A 18 11.21 -14.87 -3.14
N ARG A 19 9.92 -15.13 -3.36
CA ARG A 19 8.92 -14.11 -3.73
C ARG A 19 8.86 -12.95 -2.72
N ILE A 20 8.99 -13.22 -1.42
CA ILE A 20 8.85 -12.17 -0.41
C ILE A 20 10.13 -11.32 -0.32
N VAL A 21 11.29 -11.94 -0.55
CA VAL A 21 12.56 -11.22 -0.66
C VAL A 21 12.47 -10.20 -1.80
N VAL A 22 11.99 -10.63 -2.96
CA VAL A 22 11.79 -9.75 -4.12
C VAL A 22 10.79 -8.64 -3.78
N LEU A 23 9.67 -8.96 -3.14
CA LEU A 23 8.69 -7.95 -2.69
C LEU A 23 9.36 -6.89 -1.80
N PHE A 24 10.12 -7.30 -0.79
CA PHE A 24 10.77 -6.37 0.15
C PHE A 24 11.80 -5.49 -0.56
N VAL A 25 12.61 -6.06 -1.46
CA VAL A 25 13.55 -5.27 -2.28
C VAL A 25 12.80 -4.24 -3.12
N LEU A 26 11.72 -4.63 -3.80
CA LEU A 26 10.91 -3.71 -4.61
C LEU A 26 10.27 -2.60 -3.75
N LEU A 27 9.77 -2.92 -2.56
CA LEU A 27 9.21 -1.95 -1.61
C LEU A 27 10.26 -0.95 -1.10
N VAL A 28 11.47 -1.42 -0.79
CA VAL A 28 12.58 -0.55 -0.39
C VAL A 28 12.97 0.39 -1.53
N VAL A 29 13.11 -0.14 -2.76
CA VAL A 29 13.44 0.69 -3.93
C VAL A 29 12.32 1.70 -4.22
N ALA A 30 11.05 1.29 -4.13
CA ALA A 30 9.90 2.18 -4.26
C ALA A 30 9.91 3.28 -3.20
N SER A 31 10.17 2.94 -1.93
CA SER A 31 10.28 3.88 -0.82
C SER A 31 11.40 4.90 -1.02
N VAL A 32 12.57 4.46 -1.47
CA VAL A 32 13.71 5.34 -1.76
C VAL A 32 13.38 6.28 -2.93
N SER A 33 12.74 5.76 -3.99
CA SER A 33 12.32 6.58 -5.14
C SER A 33 11.26 7.62 -4.74
N ASP A 34 10.29 7.22 -3.93
CA ASP A 34 9.22 8.08 -3.45
C ASP A 34 9.75 9.17 -2.51
N TYR A 35 10.66 8.83 -1.59
CA TYR A 35 11.32 9.81 -0.73
C TYR A 35 12.14 10.84 -1.52
N ARG A 36 12.87 10.42 -2.55
CA ARG A 36 13.77 11.30 -3.32
C ARG A 36 13.05 12.14 -4.36
N THR A 37 12.08 11.55 -5.05
CA THR A 37 11.49 12.13 -6.27
C THR A 37 9.97 12.26 -6.23
N TYR A 38 9.31 11.77 -5.17
CA TYR A 38 7.85 11.67 -5.06
C TYR A 38 7.22 10.98 -6.28
N ARG A 39 7.96 10.06 -6.88
CA ARG A 39 7.58 9.32 -8.08
C ARG A 39 8.04 7.88 -7.92
N ILE A 40 7.08 6.97 -8.04
CA ILE A 40 7.33 5.54 -8.11
C ILE A 40 7.40 5.15 -9.60
N PRO A 41 8.53 4.60 -10.08
CA PRO A 41 8.69 4.31 -11.49
C PRO A 41 7.78 3.18 -11.94
N ASN A 42 7.13 3.37 -13.10
CA ASN A 42 6.22 2.40 -13.68
C ASN A 42 6.89 1.04 -13.94
N TRP A 43 8.17 1.03 -14.37
CA TRP A 43 8.89 -0.21 -14.63
C TRP A 43 9.01 -1.08 -13.38
N LEU A 44 9.09 -0.48 -12.19
CA LEU A 44 9.17 -1.18 -10.92
C LEU A 44 7.83 -1.82 -10.58
N THR A 45 6.74 -1.05 -10.66
CA THR A 45 5.41 -1.57 -10.31
C THR A 45 4.90 -2.59 -11.32
N PHE A 46 5.04 -2.33 -12.62
CA PHE A 46 4.60 -3.26 -13.66
C PHE A 46 5.52 -4.48 -13.75
N GLY A 47 6.85 -4.29 -13.65
CA GLY A 47 7.80 -5.39 -13.63
C GLY A 47 7.59 -6.30 -12.41
N GLY A 48 7.39 -5.71 -11.22
CA GLY A 48 7.07 -6.46 -10.01
C GLY A 48 5.74 -7.22 -10.11
N ALA A 49 4.70 -6.59 -10.66
CA ALA A 49 3.39 -7.24 -10.82
C ALA A 49 3.46 -8.40 -11.83
N ALA A 50 4.16 -8.20 -12.95
CA ALA A 50 4.41 -9.25 -13.93
C ALA A 50 5.21 -10.41 -13.33
N PHE A 51 6.28 -10.10 -12.57
CA PHE A 51 7.05 -11.10 -11.84
C PHE A 51 6.17 -11.91 -10.88
N ALA A 52 5.34 -11.25 -10.07
CA ALA A 52 4.48 -11.93 -9.11
C ALA A 52 3.47 -12.87 -9.78
N LEU A 53 2.85 -12.42 -10.88
CA LEU A 53 1.91 -13.23 -11.66
C LEU A 53 2.60 -14.47 -12.26
N VAL A 54 3.76 -14.28 -12.90
CA VAL A 54 4.55 -15.38 -13.50
C VAL A 54 5.08 -16.33 -12.42
N TYR A 55 5.58 -15.80 -11.31
CA TYR A 55 6.09 -16.60 -10.21
C TYR A 55 4.97 -17.49 -9.64
N LYS A 56 3.79 -16.93 -9.37
CA LYS A 56 2.66 -17.69 -8.83
C LYS A 56 2.07 -18.68 -9.82
N THR A 57 2.13 -18.43 -11.12
CA THR A 57 1.65 -19.40 -12.12
C THR A 57 2.63 -20.56 -12.32
N VAL A 58 3.93 -20.29 -12.33
CA VAL A 58 4.94 -21.30 -12.67
C VAL A 58 5.31 -22.17 -11.46
N ILE A 59 5.37 -21.60 -10.26
CA ILE A 59 5.92 -22.27 -9.07
C ILE A 59 4.83 -22.85 -8.16
N ALA A 60 3.58 -22.42 -8.30
CA ALA A 60 2.50 -22.97 -7.47
C ALA A 60 2.12 -24.39 -7.91
N ALA A 61 1.90 -25.28 -6.92
CA ALA A 61 1.38 -26.63 -7.15
C ALA A 61 0.00 -26.65 -7.84
N SER A 62 -0.75 -25.54 -7.73
CA SER A 62 -2.07 -25.34 -8.34
C SER A 62 -2.09 -24.04 -9.17
N PRO A 63 -1.58 -24.05 -10.42
CA PRO A 63 -1.37 -22.83 -11.22
C PRO A 63 -2.63 -21.96 -11.46
N PRO A 64 -3.82 -22.51 -11.79
CA PRO A 64 -4.97 -21.67 -12.13
C PRO A 64 -5.52 -20.89 -10.93
N THR A 65 -5.55 -21.53 -9.75
CA THR A 65 -6.04 -20.89 -8.53
C THR A 65 -5.04 -19.86 -8.01
N ALA A 66 -3.74 -20.13 -8.13
CA ALA A 66 -2.69 -19.20 -7.75
C ALA A 66 -2.67 -17.94 -8.62
N PHE A 67 -2.87 -18.09 -9.94
CA PHE A 67 -3.03 -16.94 -10.85
C PHE A 67 -4.22 -16.08 -10.47
N LEU A 68 -5.39 -16.70 -10.24
CA LEU A 68 -6.61 -15.98 -9.91
C LEU A 68 -6.47 -15.23 -8.57
N GLN A 69 -5.79 -15.82 -7.58
CA GLN A 69 -5.49 -15.15 -6.33
C GLN A 69 -4.52 -13.97 -6.52
N ALA A 70 -3.49 -14.11 -7.33
CA ALA A 70 -2.54 -13.04 -7.63
C ALA A 70 -3.22 -11.88 -8.37
N PHE A 71 -3.95 -12.20 -9.44
CA PHE A 71 -4.68 -11.23 -10.22
C PHE A 71 -5.79 -10.55 -9.40
N GLY A 72 -6.52 -11.32 -8.60
CA GLY A 72 -7.52 -10.80 -7.68
C GLY A 72 -6.91 -9.88 -6.62
N GLY A 73 -5.75 -10.23 -6.06
CA GLY A 73 -5.03 -9.37 -5.12
C GLY A 73 -4.56 -8.07 -5.78
N LEU A 74 -4.03 -8.14 -7.01
CA LEU A 74 -3.67 -6.96 -7.79
C LEU A 74 -4.86 -6.04 -8.00
N PHE A 75 -5.97 -6.60 -8.47
CA PHE A 75 -7.19 -5.84 -8.73
C PHE A 75 -7.77 -5.24 -7.44
N LEU A 76 -7.77 -6.00 -6.35
CA LEU A 76 -8.24 -5.54 -5.05
C LEU A 76 -7.39 -4.38 -4.53
N GLY A 77 -6.06 -4.51 -4.55
CA GLY A 77 -5.14 -3.46 -4.13
C GLY A 77 -5.28 -2.17 -4.95
N PHE A 78 -5.50 -2.32 -6.26
CA PHE A 78 -5.81 -1.20 -7.15
C PHE A 78 -7.14 -0.53 -6.76
N LEU A 79 -8.21 -1.31 -6.67
CA LEU A 79 -9.57 -0.81 -6.48
C LEU A 79 -9.76 -0.11 -5.14
N ILE A 80 -9.17 -0.65 -4.06
CA ILE A 80 -9.28 -0.03 -2.72
C ILE A 80 -8.53 1.32 -2.65
N MET A 81 -7.45 1.48 -3.42
CA MET A 81 -6.68 2.74 -3.44
C MET A 81 -7.29 3.81 -4.36
N LEU A 82 -8.16 3.46 -5.31
CA LEU A 82 -8.76 4.41 -6.25
C LEU A 82 -9.52 5.56 -5.59
N PRO A 83 -10.38 5.35 -4.57
CA PRO A 83 -11.04 6.44 -3.86
C PRO A 83 -10.08 7.50 -3.33
N ALA A 84 -8.99 7.07 -2.69
CA ALA A 84 -8.01 7.97 -2.11
C ALA A 84 -7.22 8.73 -3.19
N TYR A 85 -6.94 8.08 -4.32
CA TYR A 85 -6.37 8.75 -5.49
C TYR A 85 -7.32 9.78 -6.11
N ALA A 86 -8.61 9.46 -6.24
CA ALA A 86 -9.61 10.36 -6.80
C ALA A 86 -9.79 11.64 -5.95
N LEU A 87 -9.67 11.51 -4.63
CA LEU A 87 -9.67 12.63 -3.67
C LEU A 87 -8.34 13.41 -3.63
N GLY A 88 -7.32 12.98 -4.38
CA GLY A 88 -6.00 13.62 -4.41
C GLY A 88 -5.19 13.43 -3.12
N VAL A 89 -5.53 12.44 -2.29
CA VAL A 89 -4.83 12.12 -1.03
C VAL A 89 -3.48 11.48 -1.33
N MET A 90 -3.40 10.66 -2.38
CA MET A 90 -2.21 9.93 -2.80
C MET A 90 -1.99 10.02 -4.32
N GLY A 91 -0.80 9.64 -4.78
CA GLY A 91 -0.46 9.63 -6.20
C GLY A 91 -0.88 8.35 -6.92
N ALA A 92 -0.93 8.40 -8.25
CA ALA A 92 -1.16 7.21 -9.08
C ALA A 92 -0.05 6.15 -8.92
N GLY A 93 1.15 6.55 -8.50
CA GLY A 93 2.24 5.64 -8.18
C GLY A 93 1.91 4.73 -6.99
N ASP A 94 1.26 5.28 -5.96
CA ASP A 94 0.90 4.55 -4.74
C ASP A 94 -0.14 3.47 -5.01
N VAL A 95 -1.14 3.79 -5.84
CA VAL A 95 -2.16 2.85 -6.31
C VAL A 95 -1.52 1.68 -7.06
N LYS A 96 -0.56 1.98 -7.96
CA LYS A 96 0.17 0.94 -8.72
C LYS A 96 1.07 0.10 -7.83
N LEU A 97 1.69 0.72 -6.82
CA LEU A 97 2.51 -0.01 -5.85
C LEU A 97 1.66 -0.99 -5.04
N MET A 98 0.49 -0.57 -4.55
CA MET A 98 -0.41 -1.44 -3.81
C MET A 98 -1.01 -2.55 -4.70
N ALA A 99 -1.30 -2.26 -5.96
CA ALA A 99 -1.69 -3.29 -6.94
C ALA A 99 -0.57 -4.33 -7.13
N MET A 100 0.69 -3.89 -7.27
CA MET A 100 1.85 -4.78 -7.31
C MET A 100 1.95 -5.64 -6.05
N VAL A 101 1.87 -5.01 -4.85
CA VAL A 101 1.87 -5.72 -3.56
C VAL A 101 0.78 -6.79 -3.53
N GLY A 102 -0.43 -6.45 -3.99
CA GLY A 102 -1.54 -7.38 -4.02
C GLY A 102 -1.31 -8.57 -4.95
N ALA A 103 -0.55 -8.41 -6.03
CA ALA A 103 -0.14 -9.53 -6.89
C ALA A 103 0.72 -10.54 -6.12
N PHE A 104 1.69 -10.05 -5.33
CA PHE A 104 2.56 -10.89 -4.50
C PHE A 104 1.79 -11.58 -3.37
N LEU A 105 0.94 -10.85 -2.67
CA LEU A 105 0.27 -11.33 -1.46
C LEU A 105 -0.98 -12.16 -1.77
N GLY A 106 -1.75 -11.77 -2.78
CA GLY A 106 -3.05 -12.35 -3.11
C GLY A 106 -4.20 -11.72 -2.33
N VAL A 107 -5.45 -12.05 -2.70
CA VAL A 107 -6.68 -11.35 -2.27
C VAL A 107 -6.77 -11.09 -0.76
N HIS A 108 -6.68 -12.13 0.07
CA HIS A 108 -6.93 -12.01 1.52
C HIS A 108 -5.88 -11.14 2.21
N GLU A 109 -4.63 -11.40 1.90
CA GLU A 109 -3.46 -10.72 2.46
C GLU A 109 -3.37 -9.25 2.01
N THR A 110 -3.84 -8.96 0.79
CA THR A 110 -3.86 -7.59 0.26
C THR A 110 -4.73 -6.68 1.11
N LEU A 111 -5.90 -7.17 1.56
CA LEU A 111 -6.79 -6.36 2.40
C LEU A 111 -6.10 -5.97 3.71
N GLN A 112 -5.39 -6.90 4.34
CA GLN A 112 -4.66 -6.63 5.57
C GLN A 112 -3.49 -5.65 5.33
N ALA A 113 -2.70 -5.87 4.28
CA ALA A 113 -1.61 -4.96 3.91
C ALA A 113 -2.12 -3.53 3.65
N VAL A 114 -3.28 -3.38 3.01
CA VAL A 114 -3.93 -2.08 2.80
C VAL A 114 -4.33 -1.42 4.12
N LEU A 115 -4.94 -2.18 5.04
CA LEU A 115 -5.31 -1.65 6.35
C LEU A 115 -4.09 -1.18 7.13
N PHE A 116 -3.02 -1.97 7.17
CA PHE A 116 -1.76 -1.58 7.82
C PHE A 116 -1.14 -0.35 7.15
N ALA A 117 -1.15 -0.27 5.82
CA ALA A 117 -0.68 0.92 5.08
C ALA A 117 -1.49 2.18 5.42
N PHE A 118 -2.81 2.07 5.54
CA PHE A 118 -3.66 3.19 5.96
C PHE A 118 -3.42 3.60 7.41
N ILE A 119 -3.21 2.65 8.32
CA ILE A 119 -2.87 2.96 9.72
C ILE A 119 -1.55 3.72 9.79
N VAL A 120 -0.50 3.20 9.15
CA VAL A 120 0.82 3.85 9.10
C VAL A 120 0.73 5.23 8.44
N GLY A 121 0.00 5.33 7.33
CA GLY A 121 -0.24 6.60 6.63
C GLY A 121 -1.01 7.62 7.46
N GLY A 122 -2.02 7.17 8.21
CA GLY A 122 -2.79 8.01 9.13
C GLY A 122 -1.95 8.54 10.29
N ILE A 123 -1.13 7.68 10.91
CA ILE A 123 -0.20 8.07 11.97
C ILE A 123 0.83 9.09 11.42
N ALA A 124 1.41 8.81 10.25
CA ALA A 124 2.37 9.70 9.61
C ALA A 124 1.75 11.06 9.27
N ALA A 125 0.52 11.08 8.74
CA ALA A 125 -0.22 12.30 8.44
C ALA A 125 -0.54 13.12 9.70
N LEU A 126 -0.98 12.46 10.78
CA LEU A 126 -1.25 13.12 12.06
C LEU A 126 0.03 13.72 12.66
N GLY A 127 1.13 12.96 12.68
CA GLY A 127 2.43 13.44 13.15
C GLY A 127 2.91 14.66 12.35
N PHE A 128 2.82 14.59 11.03
CA PHE A 128 3.19 15.70 10.14
C PHE A 128 2.31 16.94 10.34
N ALA A 129 0.99 16.76 10.50
CA ALA A 129 0.06 17.86 10.74
C ALA A 129 0.26 18.50 12.12
N PHE A 130 0.61 17.70 13.13
CA PHE A 130 0.96 18.19 14.47
C PHE A 130 2.23 19.03 14.45
N LEU A 131 3.32 18.51 13.85
CA LEU A 131 4.60 19.22 13.73
C LEU A 131 4.49 20.54 12.97
N LYS A 132 3.56 20.64 12.01
CA LYS A 132 3.31 21.86 11.24
C LYS A 132 2.24 22.78 11.84
N GLY A 133 1.63 22.42 12.97
CA GLY A 133 0.52 23.17 13.56
C GLY A 133 -0.74 23.25 12.69
N LYS A 134 -0.89 22.36 11.70
CA LYS A 134 -1.97 22.37 10.69
C LYS A 134 -3.06 21.33 10.96
N LEU A 135 -3.11 20.75 12.17
CA LEU A 135 -4.04 19.67 12.53
C LEU A 135 -5.51 20.00 12.24
N ARG A 136 -5.97 21.20 12.61
CA ARG A 136 -7.35 21.64 12.34
C ARG A 136 -7.68 21.67 10.84
N ARG A 137 -6.72 22.10 10.00
CA ARG A 137 -6.88 22.10 8.54
C ARG A 137 -6.91 20.67 7.98
N MET A 138 -6.09 19.77 8.52
CA MET A 138 -6.10 18.35 8.11
C MET A 138 -7.46 17.71 8.36
N LEU A 139 -8.02 17.92 9.57
CA LEU A 139 -9.31 17.36 9.96
C LEU A 139 -10.45 17.96 9.14
N HIS A 140 -10.40 19.25 8.82
CA HIS A 140 -11.38 19.88 7.94
C HIS A 140 -11.32 19.27 6.53
N ASN A 141 -10.13 19.16 5.93
CA ASN A 141 -9.95 18.56 4.61
C ASN A 141 -10.42 17.10 4.58
N ALA A 142 -10.11 16.33 5.63
CA ALA A 142 -10.56 14.93 5.75
C ALA A 142 -12.09 14.83 5.85
N LYS A 143 -12.73 15.66 6.69
CA LYS A 143 -14.19 15.70 6.80
C LYS A 143 -14.85 16.11 5.49
N ALA A 144 -14.31 17.12 4.80
CA ALA A 144 -14.82 17.58 3.52
C ALA A 144 -14.69 16.49 2.44
N ALA A 145 -13.57 15.76 2.39
CA ALA A 145 -13.37 14.65 1.47
C ALA A 145 -14.36 13.49 1.72
N VAL A 146 -14.55 13.09 2.99
CA VAL A 146 -15.50 12.03 3.36
C VAL A 146 -16.94 12.45 3.05
N PHE A 147 -17.34 13.64 3.47
CA PHE A 147 -18.69 14.15 3.22
C PHE A 147 -18.97 14.34 1.74
N GLY A 148 -18.01 14.89 0.98
CA GLY A 148 -18.10 15.03 -0.47
C GLY A 148 -18.26 13.67 -1.16
N MET A 149 -17.54 12.64 -0.72
CA MET A 149 -17.66 11.29 -1.27
C MET A 149 -19.04 10.69 -0.99
N LEU A 150 -19.53 10.78 0.25
CA LEU A 150 -20.87 10.32 0.61
C LEU A 150 -21.96 11.07 -0.18
N ALA A 151 -21.90 12.41 -0.20
CA ALA A 151 -22.84 13.24 -0.95
C ALA A 151 -22.82 12.94 -2.46
N SER A 152 -21.65 12.68 -3.04
CA SER A 152 -21.54 12.32 -4.47
C SER A 152 -22.14 10.96 -4.81
N THR A 153 -22.10 10.02 -3.87
CA THR A 153 -22.68 8.67 -4.03
C THR A 153 -24.21 8.72 -3.95
N PHE A 154 -24.77 9.59 -3.11
CA PHE A 154 -26.22 9.69 -2.91
C PHE A 154 -26.93 10.72 -3.79
N ALA A 155 -26.29 11.83 -4.16
CA ALA A 155 -26.95 12.98 -4.76
C ALA A 155 -26.49 13.30 -6.19
N GLY A 156 -25.58 12.52 -6.79
CA GLY A 156 -25.06 12.77 -8.14
C GLY A 156 -24.27 14.07 -8.28
N PHE A 157 -24.05 14.80 -7.18
CA PHE A 157 -23.20 15.98 -7.14
C PHE A 157 -21.76 15.56 -7.37
N ARG A 158 -21.09 16.17 -8.36
CA ARG A 158 -19.64 16.07 -8.54
C ARG A 158 -19.02 17.10 -7.60
N PRO A 159 -18.46 16.72 -6.44
CA PRO A 159 -17.68 17.67 -5.67
C PRO A 159 -16.43 17.95 -6.50
N ASP A 160 -15.98 19.21 -6.56
CA ASP A 160 -14.58 19.51 -6.84
C ASP A 160 -13.74 19.00 -5.66
N GLY A 161 -13.72 17.68 -5.45
CA GLY A 161 -13.13 16.97 -4.31
C GLY A 161 -11.61 16.89 -4.37
N ARG A 162 -10.99 17.68 -5.26
CA ARG A 162 -9.54 17.85 -5.27
C ARG A 162 -9.21 18.82 -4.16
N ILE A 163 -8.43 18.37 -3.18
CA ILE A 163 -7.86 19.26 -2.17
C ILE A 163 -7.08 20.36 -2.92
N GLU A 164 -7.58 21.59 -2.89
CA GLU A 164 -6.92 22.72 -3.54
C GLU A 164 -5.48 22.86 -3.04
N ALA A 165 -4.55 23.22 -3.93
CA ALA A 165 -3.14 23.39 -3.59
C ALA A 165 -2.92 24.40 -2.43
N SER A 166 -3.84 25.36 -2.27
CA SER A 166 -3.90 26.34 -1.17
C SER A 166 -4.13 25.70 0.22
N GLN A 167 -4.80 24.53 0.26
CA GLN A 167 -5.16 23.83 1.48
C GLN A 167 -4.28 22.59 1.77
N SER A 168 -3.31 22.29 0.90
CA SER A 168 -2.38 21.17 1.11
C SER A 168 -1.44 21.40 2.30
N ILE A 169 -1.21 20.36 3.09
CA ILE A 169 -0.31 20.38 4.26
C ILE A 169 1.14 20.04 3.86
N GLY A 170 1.34 19.60 2.62
CA GLY A 170 2.60 19.10 2.06
C GLY A 170 2.39 17.70 1.46
N LYS A 171 3.38 17.21 0.72
CA LYS A 171 3.37 15.86 0.16
C LYS A 171 4.06 14.90 1.12
N LEU A 172 3.32 13.89 1.58
CA LEU A 172 3.88 12.77 2.32
C LEU A 172 4.28 11.69 1.29
N PRO A 173 5.49 11.12 1.36
CA PRO A 173 5.85 9.98 0.53
C PRO A 173 5.06 8.75 1.00
N TYR A 174 3.89 8.53 0.40
CA TYR A 174 2.94 7.50 0.81
C TYR A 174 3.41 6.09 0.44
N GLY A 175 4.30 5.95 -0.54
CA GLY A 175 4.98 4.70 -0.87
C GLY A 175 5.78 4.13 0.30
N ILE A 176 6.30 5.00 1.20
CA ILE A 176 6.94 4.57 2.45
C ILE A 176 5.91 3.94 3.39
N CYS A 177 4.72 4.54 3.52
CA CYS A 177 3.65 4.01 4.36
C CYS A 177 3.14 2.66 3.86
N ILE A 178 2.97 2.52 2.54
CA ILE A 178 2.64 1.23 1.91
C ILE A 178 3.72 0.19 2.22
N SER A 179 4.99 0.57 2.08
CA SER A 179 6.10 -0.36 2.31
C SER A 179 6.19 -0.81 3.77
N ILE A 180 6.16 0.13 4.72
CA ILE A 180 6.19 -0.18 6.15
C ILE A 180 4.97 -1.00 6.57
N GLY A 181 3.77 -0.61 6.13
CA GLY A 181 2.54 -1.33 6.45
C GLY A 181 2.55 -2.76 5.91
N THR A 182 2.97 -2.93 4.66
CA THR A 182 3.07 -4.25 4.01
C THR A 182 4.12 -5.12 4.69
N MET A 183 5.33 -4.61 4.92
CA MET A 183 6.40 -5.36 5.57
C MET A 183 6.03 -5.72 7.01
N GLY A 184 5.46 -4.79 7.77
CA GLY A 184 5.00 -5.02 9.14
C GLY A 184 3.92 -6.09 9.21
N TYR A 185 2.96 -6.07 8.29
CA TYR A 185 1.95 -7.12 8.19
C TYR A 185 2.55 -8.49 7.87
N VAL A 186 3.39 -8.58 6.83
CA VAL A 186 4.01 -9.86 6.41
C VAL A 186 4.87 -10.45 7.53
N LEU A 187 5.65 -9.63 8.22
CA LEU A 187 6.46 -10.05 9.35
C LEU A 187 5.59 -10.45 10.55
N GLY A 188 4.55 -9.68 10.87
CA GLY A 188 3.64 -9.96 11.97
C GLY A 188 2.92 -11.30 11.81
N ARG A 189 2.46 -11.60 10.59
CA ARG A 189 1.82 -12.88 10.26
C ARG A 189 2.76 -14.06 10.48
N GLN A 190 4.03 -13.92 10.14
CA GLN A 190 5.01 -14.99 10.27
C GLN A 190 5.39 -15.27 11.72
N LEU A 191 5.44 -14.23 12.53
CA LEU A 191 5.67 -14.34 13.96
C LEU A 191 4.40 -14.78 14.73
N GLY A 192 3.30 -15.07 14.03
CA GLY A 192 2.04 -15.55 14.63
C GLY A 192 1.17 -14.48 15.27
N TYR A 193 1.41 -13.19 14.97
CA TYR A 193 0.67 -12.07 15.55
C TYR A 193 -0.48 -11.53 14.68
N ALA A 194 -0.62 -12.00 13.43
CA ALA A 194 -1.59 -11.49 12.45
C ALA A 194 -2.24 -12.58 11.61
#